data_AF-A0A9D1C3V5-F1
#
_entry.id   AF-A0A9D1C3V5-F1
#
_cell.length_a   1.000
_cell.length_b   1.000
_cell.length_c   1.000
_cell.angle_alpha   90.00
_cell.angle_beta   90.00
_cell.angle_gamma   90.00
#
_symmetry.space_group_name_H-M   'P 1'
#
loop_
_entity.id
_entity.type
_entity.pdbx_description
1 polymer ?
#
loop_
_entity_poly.entity_id
_entity_poly.type
_entity_poly.pdbx_seq_one_letter_code
_entity_poly.pdbx_strand_id
1 'polypeptide(L)'
;IGKGQRMGVFAGSGVGKSTLLGMFARNTKADINIIGLIGERGREVREFIERDLGEEGLKRSVVVVATSDKPPLIRKKAAQTATAIAEYFRDQGKDVLLMMDSITRFSMAQREIGLASGEPPVTRGYPPSMYSEMPKLLERAGNSDKGSITGLYTVLVDGDDFNEPITDTARGILDGHIMLSRKLAHKSHYPAIDVLQSISRVMSSIISDEHKEYASELKMVLATYNEAEDLINIGAYKKGSNKNIDYAISKIEKVNDFLKQKVEVKFDIQESLQLLKEIFEDN
;
A
#
# COMPACT_ATOMS: atom_id res chain seq x y z
N ILE A 1 -4.69 -9.46 2.17
CA ILE A 1 -3.67 -9.14 3.20
C ILE A 1 -3.99 -9.96 4.43
N GLY A 2 -3.01 -10.63 5.02
CA GLY A 2 -3.21 -11.43 6.23
C GLY A 2 -3.09 -10.60 7.52
N LYS A 3 -3.72 -11.05 8.61
CA LYS A 3 -3.50 -10.46 9.94
C LYS A 3 -2.03 -10.63 10.34
N GLY A 4 -1.42 -9.55 10.84
CA GLY A 4 -0.01 -9.50 11.21
C GLY A 4 0.95 -9.26 10.04
N GLN A 5 0.45 -9.14 8.80
CA GLN A 5 1.28 -8.90 7.64
C GLN A 5 1.79 -7.44 7.60
N ARG A 6 3.02 -7.23 7.14
CA ARG A 6 3.61 -5.91 6.89
C ARG A 6 3.61 -5.64 5.38
N MET A 7 2.77 -4.71 4.94
CA MET A 7 2.62 -4.34 3.54
C MET A 7 3.13 -2.93 3.31
N GLY A 8 3.84 -2.72 2.21
CA GLY A 8 4.16 -1.38 1.74
C GLY A 8 3.08 -0.82 0.82
N VAL A 9 2.90 0.50 0.83
CA VAL A 9 2.09 1.23 -0.15
C VAL A 9 3.01 2.21 -0.87
N PHE A 10 3.43 1.82 -2.06
CA PHE A 10 4.41 2.55 -2.87
C PHE A 10 3.67 3.48 -3.79
N ALA A 11 3.92 4.78 -3.66
CA ALA A 11 3.13 5.79 -4.36
C ALA A 11 3.93 7.05 -4.65
N GLY A 12 3.78 7.56 -5.87
CA GLY A 12 4.16 8.94 -6.19
C GLY A 12 3.17 9.97 -5.64
N SER A 13 3.47 11.25 -5.85
CA SER A 13 2.52 12.32 -5.53
C SER A 13 1.30 12.28 -6.47
N GLY A 14 0.10 12.55 -5.92
CA GLY A 14 -1.13 12.74 -6.71
C GLY A 14 -1.83 11.47 -7.23
N VAL A 15 -1.35 10.28 -6.88
CA VAL A 15 -1.92 9.00 -7.37
C VAL A 15 -3.03 8.42 -6.48
N GLY A 16 -3.48 9.15 -5.45
CA GLY A 16 -4.57 8.73 -4.56
C GLY A 16 -4.16 7.99 -3.28
N LYS A 17 -2.89 8.11 -2.85
CA LYS A 17 -2.35 7.50 -1.61
C LYS A 17 -3.23 7.76 -0.38
N SER A 18 -3.50 9.04 -0.08
CA SER A 18 -4.24 9.43 1.14
C SER A 18 -5.68 8.92 1.13
N THR A 19 -6.35 8.99 -0.03
CA THR A 19 -7.70 8.43 -0.21
C THR A 19 -7.71 6.91 0.03
N LEU A 20 -6.73 6.18 -0.51
CA LEU A 20 -6.63 4.73 -0.30
C LEU A 20 -6.39 4.37 1.18
N LEU A 21 -5.52 5.12 1.88
CA LEU A 21 -5.33 4.95 3.32
C LEU A 21 -6.62 5.21 4.11
N GLY A 22 -7.37 6.26 3.75
CA GLY A 22 -8.68 6.53 4.32
C GLY A 22 -9.66 5.37 4.09
N MET A 23 -9.68 4.80 2.89
CA MET A 23 -10.48 3.61 2.58
C MET A 23 -10.06 2.41 3.46
N PHE A 24 -8.77 2.15 3.64
CA PHE A 24 -8.31 1.11 4.57
C PHE A 24 -8.77 1.40 6.01
N ALA A 25 -8.60 2.62 6.47
CA ALA A 25 -8.95 3.05 7.82
C ALA A 25 -10.45 2.95 8.12
N ARG A 26 -11.34 3.06 7.11
CA ARG A 26 -12.81 2.93 7.27
C ARG A 26 -13.35 1.53 7.00
N ASN A 27 -12.76 0.82 6.04
CA ASN A 27 -13.37 -0.42 5.52
C ASN A 27 -12.75 -1.69 6.12
N THR A 28 -11.53 -1.63 6.66
CA THR A 28 -10.87 -2.79 7.26
C THR A 28 -11.57 -3.22 8.56
N LYS A 29 -11.72 -4.53 8.74
CA LYS A 29 -12.15 -5.15 10.00
C LYS A 29 -10.91 -5.27 10.90
N ALA A 30 -10.73 -4.29 11.77
CA ALA A 30 -9.73 -4.25 12.84
C ALA A 30 -10.40 -3.65 14.08
N ASP A 31 -9.93 -4.00 15.27
CA ASP A 31 -10.47 -3.48 16.53
C ASP A 31 -10.12 -2.01 16.72
N ILE A 32 -8.92 -1.62 16.28
CA ILE A 32 -8.43 -0.24 16.38
C ILE A 32 -7.42 0.08 15.27
N ASN A 33 -7.48 1.32 14.77
CA ASN A 33 -6.47 1.85 13.87
C ASN A 33 -5.47 2.70 14.63
N ILE A 34 -4.18 2.57 14.31
CA ILE A 34 -3.14 3.48 14.77
C ILE A 34 -2.50 4.11 13.54
N ILE A 35 -2.53 5.44 13.45
CA ILE A 35 -2.09 6.18 12.28
C ILE A 35 -0.95 7.11 12.65
N GLY A 36 0.25 6.87 12.13
CA GLY A 36 1.40 7.76 12.23
C GLY A 36 1.51 8.65 10.99
N LEU A 37 1.35 9.96 11.15
CA LEU A 37 1.55 10.97 10.10
C LEU A 37 2.87 11.72 10.35
N ILE A 38 3.89 11.36 9.59
CA ILE A 38 5.30 11.68 9.83
C ILE A 38 5.83 12.57 8.73
N GLY A 39 6.22 13.79 9.08
CA GLY A 39 6.84 14.76 8.16
C GLY A 39 5.91 15.28 7.06
N GLU A 40 4.60 15.05 7.17
CA GLU A 40 3.60 15.59 6.26
C GLU A 40 3.34 17.09 6.54
N ARG A 41 2.84 17.82 5.55
CA ARG A 41 2.48 19.23 5.75
C ARG A 41 1.23 19.33 6.61
N GLY A 42 1.15 20.34 7.48
CA GLY A 42 0.01 20.52 8.38
C GLY A 42 -1.36 20.59 7.68
N ARG A 43 -1.42 21.19 6.48
CA ARG A 43 -2.64 21.21 5.66
C ARG A 43 -3.07 19.81 5.18
N GLU A 44 -2.10 18.98 4.79
CA GLU A 44 -2.33 17.62 4.27
C GLU A 44 -2.75 16.70 5.42
N VAL A 45 -2.18 16.88 6.62
CA VAL A 45 -2.64 16.22 7.85
C VAL A 45 -4.09 16.55 8.16
N ARG A 46 -4.46 17.84 8.10
CA ARG A 46 -5.85 18.26 8.37
C ARG A 46 -6.81 17.66 7.34
N GLU A 47 -6.49 17.76 6.06
CA GLU A 47 -7.30 17.18 4.98
C GLU A 47 -7.47 15.67 5.17
N PHE A 48 -6.41 14.95 5.53
CA PHE A 48 -6.51 13.53 5.81
C PHE A 48 -7.44 13.23 6.99
N ILE A 49 -7.32 13.94 8.11
CA ILE A 49 -8.15 13.68 9.30
C ILE A 49 -9.63 14.03 9.05
N GLU A 50 -9.88 15.22 8.47
CA GLU A 50 -11.25 15.75 8.32
C GLU A 50 -12.00 15.13 7.15
N ARG A 51 -11.31 14.88 6.02
CA ARG A 51 -11.95 14.42 4.78
C ARG A 51 -11.73 12.93 4.52
N ASP A 52 -10.47 12.49 4.50
CA ASP A 52 -10.17 11.11 4.10
C ASP A 52 -10.43 10.11 5.22
N LEU A 53 -10.19 10.44 6.49
CA LEU A 53 -10.51 9.57 7.61
C LEU A 53 -11.98 9.75 8.02
N GLY A 54 -12.39 11.02 8.13
CA GLY A 54 -13.73 11.41 8.54
C GLY A 54 -14.04 11.03 9.99
N GLU A 55 -15.22 11.43 10.48
CA GLU A 55 -15.63 11.20 11.86
C GLU A 55 -15.68 9.71 12.22
N GLU A 56 -16.23 8.89 11.33
CA GLU A 56 -16.37 7.43 11.55
C GLU A 56 -15.02 6.71 11.60
N GLY A 57 -14.08 7.09 10.73
CA GLY A 57 -12.72 6.57 10.79
C GLY A 57 -12.01 7.01 12.08
N LEU A 58 -12.20 8.26 12.49
CA LEU A 58 -11.54 8.85 13.64
C LEU A 58 -12.01 8.24 14.97
N LYS A 59 -13.30 7.91 15.10
CA LYS A 59 -13.89 7.26 16.31
C LYS A 59 -13.16 5.98 16.74
N ARG A 60 -12.51 5.29 15.80
CA ARG A 60 -11.76 4.05 16.03
C ARG A 60 -10.26 4.18 15.78
N SER A 61 -9.73 5.40 15.74
CA SER A 61 -8.35 5.67 15.38
C SER A 61 -7.61 6.48 16.45
N VAL A 62 -6.37 6.09 16.75
CA VAL A 62 -5.40 6.97 17.41
C VAL A 62 -4.48 7.54 16.34
N VAL A 63 -4.41 8.87 16.24
CA VAL A 63 -3.57 9.56 15.25
C VAL A 63 -2.40 10.23 15.95
N VAL A 64 -1.18 9.83 15.58
CA VAL A 64 0.08 10.42 16.07
C VAL A 64 0.67 11.25 14.95
N VAL A 65 0.85 12.55 15.18
CA VAL A 65 1.29 13.50 14.15
C VAL A 65 2.61 14.14 14.54
N ALA A 66 3.56 14.17 13.60
CA ALA A 66 4.70 15.08 13.62
C ALA A 66 4.85 15.71 12.24
N THR A 67 4.47 16.97 12.10
CA THR A 67 4.49 17.71 10.83
C THR A 67 5.91 18.02 10.34
N SER A 68 6.04 18.43 9.08
CA SER A 68 7.33 18.73 8.43
C SER A 68 8.16 19.82 9.11
N ASP A 69 7.53 20.76 9.82
CA ASP A 69 8.20 21.82 10.60
C ASP A 69 8.81 21.31 11.92
N LYS A 70 8.54 20.06 12.31
CA LYS A 70 9.09 19.51 13.55
C LYS A 70 10.53 19.00 13.38
N PRO A 71 11.36 19.10 14.43
CA PRO A 71 12.71 18.57 14.41
C PRO A 71 12.75 17.09 14.00
N PRO A 72 13.81 16.63 13.30
CA PRO A 72 13.94 15.24 12.86
C PRO A 72 13.75 14.22 13.98
N LEU A 73 14.25 14.52 15.18
CA LEU A 73 14.10 13.66 16.34
C LEU A 73 12.62 13.45 16.74
N ILE A 74 11.80 14.51 16.65
CA ILE A 74 10.35 14.43 16.94
C ILE A 74 9.65 13.60 15.86
N ARG A 75 9.99 13.79 14.59
CA ARG A 75 9.44 12.98 13.48
C ARG A 75 9.78 11.49 13.65
N LYS A 76 11.03 11.17 14.00
CA LYS A 76 11.47 9.80 14.32
C LYS A 76 10.68 9.23 15.51
N LYS A 77 10.53 10.01 16.59
CA LYS A 77 9.82 9.58 17.79
C LYS A 77 8.33 9.36 17.55
N ALA A 78 7.68 10.19 16.74
CA ALA A 78 6.27 10.00 16.41
C ALA A 78 6.00 8.64 15.76
N ALA A 79 6.86 8.19 14.83
CA ALA A 79 6.76 6.85 14.25
C ALA A 79 6.92 5.75 15.32
N GLN A 80 7.94 5.87 16.17
CA GLN A 80 8.19 4.91 17.25
C GLN A 80 7.04 4.86 18.26
N THR A 81 6.43 6.01 18.57
CA THR A 81 5.29 6.17 19.46
C THR A 81 4.04 5.53 18.86
N ALA A 82 3.74 5.76 17.58
CA ALA A 82 2.62 5.10 16.90
C ALA A 82 2.77 3.57 16.99
N THR A 83 3.95 3.03 16.70
CA THR A 83 4.21 1.59 16.84
C THR A 83 4.07 1.11 18.29
N ALA A 84 4.54 1.87 19.28
CA ALA A 84 4.39 1.50 20.69
C ALA A 84 2.92 1.46 21.15
N ILE A 85 2.09 2.38 20.66
CA ILE A 85 0.64 2.36 20.93
C ILE A 85 0.00 1.13 20.27
N ALA A 86 0.42 0.77 19.05
CA ALA A 86 -0.06 -0.45 18.40
C ALA A 86 0.33 -1.72 19.17
N GLU A 87 1.56 -1.81 19.68
CA GLU A 87 2.00 -2.90 20.56
C GLU A 87 1.18 -2.98 21.83
N TYR A 88 0.89 -1.85 22.48
CA TYR A 88 0.02 -1.82 23.65
C TYR A 88 -1.34 -2.48 23.37
N PHE A 89 -2.03 -2.10 22.29
CA PHE A 89 -3.33 -2.68 21.96
C PHE A 89 -3.24 -4.15 21.53
N ARG A 90 -2.19 -4.53 20.79
CA ARG A 90 -1.92 -5.93 20.46
C ARG A 90 -1.80 -6.78 21.73
N ASP A 91 -1.05 -6.29 22.71
CA ASP A 91 -0.80 -7.01 23.97
C ASP A 91 -2.06 -7.07 24.87
N GLN A 92 -3.04 -6.19 24.63
CA GLN A 92 -4.41 -6.27 25.15
C GLN A 92 -5.32 -7.25 24.36
N GLY A 93 -4.75 -8.00 23.42
CA GLY A 93 -5.47 -8.98 22.60
C GLY A 93 -6.26 -8.38 21.42
N LYS A 94 -5.91 -7.17 20.97
CA LYS A 94 -6.58 -6.50 19.85
C LYS A 94 -5.93 -6.80 18.51
N ASP A 95 -6.76 -6.84 17.47
CA ASP A 95 -6.32 -6.78 16.08
C ASP A 95 -6.16 -5.32 15.65
N VAL A 96 -4.90 -4.89 15.49
CA VAL A 96 -4.53 -3.50 15.20
C VAL A 96 -4.18 -3.33 13.73
N LEU A 97 -4.72 -2.29 13.10
CA LEU A 97 -4.23 -1.78 11.82
C LEU A 97 -3.29 -0.59 12.06
N LEU A 98 -2.00 -0.79 11.85
CA LEU A 98 -0.99 0.28 11.95
C LEU A 98 -0.73 0.87 10.56
N MET A 99 -1.09 2.13 10.34
CA MET A 99 -0.76 2.89 9.13
C MET A 99 0.37 3.87 9.44
N MET A 100 1.47 3.78 8.69
CA MET A 100 2.63 4.65 8.86
C MET A 100 2.87 5.45 7.57
N ASP A 101 2.56 6.74 7.61
CA ASP A 101 2.70 7.66 6.49
C ASP A 101 3.71 8.77 6.80
N SER A 102 4.98 8.69 6.41
CA SER A 102 5.59 7.63 5.61
C SER A 102 6.92 7.12 6.19
N ILE A 103 7.29 5.90 5.78
CA ILE A 103 8.61 5.35 6.06
C ILE A 103 9.70 6.14 5.35
N THR A 104 9.39 6.76 4.19
CA THR A 104 10.31 7.69 3.53
C THR A 104 10.64 8.86 4.45
N ARG A 105 9.64 9.51 5.05
CA ARG A 105 9.86 10.65 5.96
C ARG A 105 10.54 10.25 7.27
N PHE A 106 10.26 9.05 7.80
CA PHE A 106 11.01 8.49 8.93
C PHE A 106 12.51 8.31 8.58
N SER A 107 12.79 7.73 7.41
CA SER A 107 14.16 7.45 6.95
C SER A 107 14.94 8.73 6.65
N MET A 108 14.27 9.74 6.07
CA MET A 108 14.84 11.07 5.89
C MET A 108 15.18 11.74 7.24
N ALA A 109 14.28 11.63 8.23
CA ALA A 109 14.56 12.15 9.57
C ALA A 109 15.76 11.44 10.22
N GLN A 110 15.87 10.11 10.06
CA GLN A 110 17.05 9.36 10.52
C GLN A 110 18.32 9.78 9.79
N ARG A 111 18.24 10.04 8.47
CA ARG A 111 19.38 10.57 7.69
C ARG A 111 19.86 11.91 8.23
N GLU A 112 18.95 12.85 8.49
CA GLU A 112 19.30 14.16 9.08
C GLU A 112 19.98 14.00 10.44
N ILE A 113 19.48 13.11 11.31
CA ILE A 113 20.06 12.82 12.62
C ILE A 113 21.46 12.21 12.49
N GLY A 114 21.63 11.21 11.63
CA GLY A 114 22.91 10.53 11.44
C GLY A 114 23.98 11.48 10.91
N LEU A 115 23.65 12.30 9.90
CA LEU A 115 24.56 13.31 9.35
C LEU A 115 24.96 14.36 10.41
N ALA A 116 24.00 14.84 11.21
CA ALA A 116 24.28 15.77 12.31
C ALA A 116 25.16 15.14 13.41
N SER A 117 25.12 13.82 13.54
CA SER A 117 25.94 13.05 14.49
C SER A 117 27.31 12.66 13.92
N GLY A 118 27.63 13.07 12.69
CA GLY A 118 28.91 12.81 12.02
C GLY A 118 28.98 11.48 11.26
N GLU A 119 27.87 10.78 11.04
CA GLU A 119 27.87 9.56 10.22
C GLU A 119 28.13 9.89 8.74
N PRO A 120 29.04 9.18 8.06
CA PRO A 120 29.27 9.39 6.64
C PRO A 120 28.10 8.87 5.78
N PRO A 121 27.72 9.55 4.69
CA PRO A 121 26.71 9.08 3.75
C PRO A 121 27.30 8.03 2.80
N VAL A 122 27.37 6.77 3.23
CA VAL A 122 28.07 5.70 2.49
C VAL A 122 27.20 5.14 1.35
N THR A 123 26.05 4.55 1.67
CA THR A 123 25.25 3.83 0.69
C THR A 123 24.27 4.78 0.03
N ARG A 124 24.53 5.15 -1.24
CA ARG A 124 23.65 5.98 -2.07
C ARG A 124 23.15 7.24 -1.36
N GLY A 125 24.01 7.89 -0.57
CA GLY A 125 23.71 9.16 0.12
C GLY A 125 23.01 9.04 1.48
N TYR A 126 22.80 7.81 2.00
CA TYR A 126 22.22 7.56 3.33
C TYR A 126 23.27 7.05 4.34
N PRO A 127 23.19 7.48 5.61
CA PRO A 127 24.06 6.97 6.66
C PRO A 127 23.68 5.52 7.06
N PRO A 128 24.64 4.73 7.57
CA PRO A 128 24.39 3.36 8.02
C PRO A 128 23.24 3.23 9.04
N SER A 129 23.04 4.23 9.90
CA SER A 129 21.95 4.21 10.87
C SER A 129 20.55 4.18 10.24
N MET A 130 20.35 4.71 9.03
CA MET A 130 19.05 4.62 8.35
C MET A 130 18.67 3.15 8.09
N TYR A 131 19.63 2.37 7.55
CA TYR A 131 19.44 0.96 7.21
C TYR A 131 19.26 0.05 8.42
N SER A 132 19.79 0.43 9.59
CA SER A 132 19.60 -0.33 10.82
C SER A 132 18.34 0.05 11.59
N GLU A 133 17.86 1.29 11.46
CA GLU A 133 16.66 1.76 12.17
C GLU A 133 15.35 1.39 11.46
N MET A 134 15.35 1.30 10.13
CA MET A 134 14.16 0.90 9.37
C MET A 134 13.69 -0.53 9.72
N PRO A 135 14.54 -1.59 9.67
CA PRO A 135 14.14 -2.93 10.10
C PRO A 135 13.60 -2.97 11.53
N LYS A 136 14.32 -2.33 12.47
CA LYS A 136 13.90 -2.26 13.89
C LYS A 136 12.50 -1.67 14.08
N LEU A 137 12.08 -0.74 13.23
CA LEU A 137 10.72 -0.19 13.27
C LEU A 137 9.71 -1.15 12.64
N LEU A 138 10.01 -1.66 11.44
CA LEU A 138 9.07 -2.47 10.65
C LEU A 138 8.81 -3.85 11.28
N GLU A 139 9.83 -4.46 11.88
CA GLU A 139 9.77 -5.80 12.48
C GLU A 139 8.95 -5.85 13.78
N ARG A 140 8.57 -4.70 14.34
CA ARG A 140 7.71 -4.62 15.53
C ARG A 140 6.24 -4.95 15.24
N ALA A 141 5.81 -4.84 13.98
CA ALA A 141 4.50 -5.29 13.54
C ALA A 141 4.51 -6.79 13.21
N GLY A 142 3.44 -7.49 13.57
CA GLY A 142 3.35 -8.94 13.44
C GLY A 142 2.20 -9.53 14.26
N ASN A 143 2.02 -10.85 14.14
CA ASN A 143 1.15 -11.60 15.05
C ASN A 143 1.85 -11.83 16.40
N SER A 144 1.05 -11.90 17.46
CA SER A 144 1.46 -12.37 18.78
C SER A 144 0.56 -13.52 19.23
N ASP A 145 0.81 -14.02 20.44
CA ASP A 145 -0.04 -15.00 21.13
C ASP A 145 -1.42 -14.45 21.51
N LYS A 146 -1.60 -13.12 21.58
CA LYS A 146 -2.83 -12.49 22.06
C LYS A 146 -3.58 -11.69 20.99
N GLY A 147 -2.86 -10.89 20.22
CA GLY A 147 -3.42 -10.01 19.19
C GLY A 147 -2.51 -9.89 17.98
N SER A 148 -2.82 -8.97 17.07
CA SER A 148 -2.02 -8.77 15.85
C SER A 148 -1.79 -7.29 15.54
N ILE A 149 -0.69 -6.99 14.86
CA ILE A 149 -0.45 -5.69 14.22
C ILE A 149 -0.25 -5.93 12.73
N THR A 150 -1.25 -5.57 11.93
CA THR A 150 -1.14 -5.53 10.48
C THR A 150 -0.62 -4.15 10.08
N GLY A 151 0.57 -4.09 9.49
CA GLY A 151 1.25 -2.83 9.17
C GLY A 151 1.07 -2.42 7.71
N LEU A 152 0.62 -1.19 7.46
CA LEU A 152 0.61 -0.53 6.16
C LEU A 152 1.61 0.63 6.18
N TYR A 153 2.70 0.48 5.45
CA TYR A 153 3.81 1.43 5.46
C TYR A 153 3.88 2.14 4.12
N THR A 154 3.59 3.43 4.07
CA THR A 154 3.71 4.16 2.80
C THR A 154 5.18 4.45 2.50
N VAL A 155 5.50 4.37 1.23
CA VAL A 155 6.81 4.72 0.68
C VAL A 155 6.56 5.67 -0.49
N LEU A 156 7.11 6.88 -0.35
CA LEU A 156 7.06 7.88 -1.41
C LEU A 156 8.13 7.53 -2.44
N VAL A 157 7.69 7.25 -3.66
CA VAL A 157 8.57 6.94 -4.80
C VAL A 157 8.68 8.18 -5.68
N ASP A 158 9.91 8.66 -5.89
CA ASP A 158 10.13 9.82 -6.73
C ASP A 158 10.29 9.39 -8.20
N GLY A 159 9.58 10.06 -9.11
CA GLY A 159 9.71 9.78 -10.55
C GLY A 159 9.46 8.33 -11.01
N ASP A 160 8.75 7.52 -10.22
CA ASP A 160 8.61 6.06 -10.44
C ASP A 160 9.96 5.29 -10.37
N ASP A 161 10.99 5.85 -9.70
CA ASP A 161 12.28 5.18 -9.46
C ASP A 161 12.22 4.20 -8.28
N PHE A 162 11.81 2.98 -8.59
CA PHE A 162 11.76 1.90 -7.62
C PHE A 162 13.15 1.39 -7.17
N ASN A 163 14.25 1.92 -7.70
CA ASN A 163 15.59 1.55 -7.27
C ASN A 163 16.17 2.53 -6.25
N GLU A 164 15.41 3.54 -5.81
CA GLU A 164 15.87 4.44 -4.77
C GLU A 164 16.10 3.71 -3.42
N PRO A 165 17.05 4.16 -2.58
CA PRO A 165 17.56 3.34 -1.47
C PRO A 165 16.51 2.95 -0.43
N ILE A 166 15.57 3.84 -0.13
CA ILE A 166 14.49 3.60 0.86
C ILE A 166 13.53 2.55 0.32
N THR A 167 13.10 2.69 -0.93
CA THR A 167 12.14 1.78 -1.57
C THR A 167 12.70 0.38 -1.71
N ASP A 168 13.96 0.27 -2.16
CA ASP A 168 14.63 -1.03 -2.27
C ASP A 168 14.75 -1.72 -0.90
N THR A 169 15.20 -0.98 0.12
CA THR A 169 15.33 -1.49 1.49
C THR A 169 13.97 -1.93 2.06
N ALA A 170 12.94 -1.10 1.92
CA ALA A 170 11.59 -1.41 2.40
C ALA A 170 11.03 -2.66 1.70
N ARG A 171 11.24 -2.82 0.39
CA ARG A 171 10.81 -4.01 -0.37
C ARG A 171 11.50 -5.30 0.11
N GLY A 172 12.76 -5.19 0.53
CA GLY A 172 13.51 -6.32 1.10
C GLY A 172 12.92 -6.80 2.43
N ILE A 173 12.47 -5.87 3.29
CA ILE A 173 12.02 -6.15 4.65
C ILE A 173 10.53 -6.54 4.71
N LEU A 174 9.69 -5.89 3.90
CA LEU A 174 8.24 -6.05 3.94
C LEU A 174 7.76 -7.38 3.32
N ASP A 175 6.57 -7.82 3.73
CA ASP A 175 5.95 -9.08 3.29
C ASP A 175 5.19 -8.93 1.96
N GLY A 176 5.35 -7.79 1.28
CA GLY A 176 4.64 -7.44 0.07
C GLY A 176 4.46 -5.93 -0.07
N HIS A 177 3.87 -5.53 -1.20
CA HIS A 177 3.59 -4.14 -1.50
C HIS A 177 2.39 -3.97 -2.44
N ILE A 178 1.73 -2.83 -2.30
CA ILE A 178 0.73 -2.29 -3.22
C ILE A 178 1.39 -1.15 -3.97
N MET A 179 1.39 -1.21 -5.29
CA MET A 179 1.96 -0.21 -6.17
C MET A 179 0.88 0.72 -6.71
N LEU A 180 1.01 2.04 -6.50
CA LEU A 180 0.11 3.03 -7.08
C LEU A 180 0.73 3.64 -8.34
N SER A 181 0.05 3.47 -9.47
CA SER A 181 0.52 3.86 -10.80
C SER A 181 -0.04 5.20 -11.24
N ARG A 182 0.86 6.10 -11.66
CA ARG A 182 0.48 7.36 -12.31
C ARG A 182 -0.25 7.14 -13.63
N LYS A 183 0.10 6.10 -14.41
CA LYS A 183 -0.57 5.75 -15.66
C LYS A 183 -2.06 5.43 -15.42
N LEU A 184 -2.37 4.69 -14.35
CA LEU A 184 -3.75 4.39 -13.97
C LEU A 184 -4.49 5.63 -13.46
N ALA A 185 -3.84 6.44 -12.62
CA ALA A 185 -4.42 7.69 -12.12
C ALA A 185 -4.80 8.66 -13.27
N HIS A 186 -3.94 8.80 -14.30
CA HIS A 186 -4.23 9.63 -15.48
C HIS A 186 -5.43 9.12 -16.30
N LYS A 187 -5.72 7.81 -16.23
CA LYS A 187 -6.90 7.19 -16.85
C LYS A 187 -8.15 7.28 -15.95
N SER A 188 -8.09 8.00 -14.83
CA SER A 188 -9.16 8.04 -13.82
C SER A 188 -9.52 6.66 -13.26
N HIS A 189 -8.56 5.73 -13.25
CA HIS A 189 -8.72 4.41 -12.66
C HIS A 189 -8.35 4.46 -11.19
N TYR A 190 -9.36 4.44 -10.31
CA TYR A 190 -9.17 4.52 -8.86
C TYR A 190 -9.83 3.35 -8.12
N PRO A 191 -9.18 2.77 -7.09
CA PRO A 191 -7.79 3.01 -6.68
C PRO A 191 -6.78 2.72 -7.81
N ALA A 192 -5.71 3.52 -7.90
CA ALA A 192 -4.74 3.44 -8.99
C ALA A 192 -3.72 2.29 -8.78
N ILE A 193 -4.19 1.12 -8.37
CA ILE A 193 -3.35 -0.02 -8.01
C ILE A 193 -2.90 -0.75 -9.27
N ASP A 194 -1.58 -0.81 -9.49
CA ASP A 194 -0.99 -1.68 -10.50
C ASP A 194 -0.89 -3.09 -9.93
N VAL A 195 -1.84 -3.95 -10.32
CA VAL A 195 -1.93 -5.34 -9.85
C VAL A 195 -0.73 -6.17 -10.27
N LEU A 196 -0.15 -5.91 -11.46
CA LEU A 196 1.00 -6.67 -11.97
C LEU A 196 2.29 -6.33 -11.22
N GLN A 197 2.42 -5.09 -10.77
CA GLN A 197 3.55 -4.63 -9.95
C GLN A 197 3.31 -4.74 -8.44
N SER A 198 2.16 -5.24 -8.01
CA SER A 198 1.83 -5.45 -6.60
C SER A 198 1.96 -6.92 -6.22
N ILE A 199 2.30 -7.18 -4.95
CA ILE A 199 2.44 -8.55 -4.44
C ILE A 199 2.12 -8.63 -2.96
N SER A 200 1.46 -9.71 -2.54
CA SER A 200 1.39 -10.14 -1.14
C SER A 200 2.03 -11.51 -1.04
N ARG A 201 3.14 -11.62 -0.29
CA ARG A 201 3.90 -12.88 -0.18
C ARG A 201 3.15 -13.96 0.61
N VAL A 202 2.15 -13.58 1.40
CA VAL A 202 1.35 -14.52 2.20
C VAL A 202 0.06 -14.93 1.49
N MET A 203 -0.26 -14.35 0.33
CA MET A 203 -1.54 -14.56 -0.38
C MET A 203 -1.87 -16.04 -0.54
N SER A 204 -0.93 -16.85 -1.04
CA SER A 204 -1.13 -18.28 -1.28
C SER A 204 -1.43 -19.09 -0.02
N SER A 205 -1.09 -18.56 1.16
CA SER A 205 -1.29 -19.25 2.44
C SER A 205 -2.62 -18.86 3.11
N ILE A 206 -3.35 -17.89 2.57
CA ILE A 206 -4.56 -17.33 3.19
C ILE A 206 -5.79 -17.32 2.27
N ILE A 207 -5.70 -17.93 1.09
CA ILE A 207 -6.79 -18.04 0.13
C ILE A 207 -6.99 -19.49 -0.31
N SER A 208 -8.18 -19.82 -0.83
CA SER A 208 -8.46 -21.12 -1.47
C SER A 208 -7.77 -21.24 -2.83
N ASP A 209 -7.61 -22.47 -3.31
CA ASP A 209 -7.07 -22.75 -4.64
C ASP A 209 -7.96 -22.13 -5.74
N GLU A 210 -9.28 -22.19 -5.59
CA GLU A 210 -10.24 -21.55 -6.50
C GLU A 210 -10.01 -20.03 -6.59
N HIS A 211 -9.84 -19.33 -5.47
CA HIS A 211 -9.53 -17.89 -5.48
C HIS A 211 -8.17 -17.66 -6.17
N LYS A 212 -7.19 -18.52 -5.94
CA LYS A 212 -5.87 -18.41 -6.56
C LYS A 212 -5.92 -18.58 -8.09
N GLU A 213 -6.79 -19.45 -8.59
CA GLU A 213 -7.01 -19.68 -10.02
C GLU A 213 -7.56 -18.42 -10.69
N TYR A 214 -8.70 -17.90 -10.21
CA TYR A 214 -9.30 -16.69 -10.78
C TYR A 214 -8.41 -15.45 -10.65
N ALA A 215 -7.67 -15.31 -9.54
CA ALA A 215 -6.70 -14.23 -9.39
C ALA A 215 -5.53 -14.33 -10.39
N SER A 216 -5.14 -15.56 -10.77
CA SER A 216 -4.12 -15.79 -11.79
C SER A 216 -4.65 -15.50 -13.18
N GLU A 217 -5.91 -15.85 -13.47
CA GLU A 217 -6.57 -15.54 -14.73
C GLU A 217 -6.73 -14.04 -14.96
N LEU A 218 -7.15 -13.29 -13.94
CA LEU A 218 -7.20 -11.82 -13.98
C LEU A 218 -5.83 -11.22 -14.30
N LYS A 219 -4.77 -11.71 -13.65
CA LYS A 219 -3.39 -11.25 -13.91
C LYS A 219 -2.93 -11.59 -15.33
N MET A 220 -3.30 -12.76 -15.85
CA MET A 220 -3.00 -13.15 -17.24
C MET A 220 -3.68 -12.20 -18.23
N VAL A 221 -4.96 -11.88 -18.04
CA VAL A 221 -5.68 -10.92 -18.88
C VAL A 221 -5.00 -9.55 -18.86
N LEU A 222 -4.68 -9.03 -17.67
CA LEU A 222 -3.97 -7.75 -17.54
C LEU A 222 -2.60 -7.77 -18.23
N ALA A 223 -1.81 -8.82 -18.04
CA ALA A 223 -0.48 -8.93 -18.61
C ALA A 223 -0.54 -8.99 -20.15
N THR A 224 -1.36 -9.88 -20.69
CA THR A 224 -1.52 -10.04 -22.15
C THR A 224 -2.09 -8.77 -22.79
N TYR A 225 -3.06 -8.12 -22.15
CA TYR A 225 -3.59 -6.85 -22.67
C TYR A 225 -2.51 -5.76 -22.66
N ASN A 226 -1.77 -5.60 -21.56
CA ASN A 226 -0.74 -4.56 -21.45
C ASN A 226 0.40 -4.73 -22.46
N GLU A 227 0.81 -5.97 -22.75
CA GLU A 227 1.84 -6.26 -23.78
C GLU A 227 1.38 -5.88 -25.19
N ALA A 228 0.06 -5.93 -25.46
CA ALA A 228 -0.53 -5.64 -26.76
C ALA A 228 -1.20 -4.27 -26.87
N GLU A 229 -1.30 -3.51 -25.76
CA GLU A 229 -2.12 -2.30 -25.63
C GLU A 229 -1.81 -1.28 -26.74
N ASP A 230 -0.54 -1.02 -27.03
CA ASP A 230 -0.14 -0.06 -28.05
C ASP A 230 -0.57 -0.49 -29.45
N LEU A 231 -0.39 -1.77 -29.80
CA LEU A 231 -0.79 -2.33 -31.10
C LEU A 231 -2.32 -2.31 -31.29
N ILE A 232 -3.06 -2.55 -30.22
CA ILE A 232 -4.52 -2.48 -30.21
C ILE A 232 -4.97 -1.03 -30.42
N ASN A 233 -4.41 -0.08 -29.67
CA ASN A 233 -4.81 1.33 -29.71
C ASN A 233 -4.53 2.00 -31.06
N ILE A 234 -3.46 1.60 -31.77
CA ILE A 234 -3.18 2.11 -33.13
C ILE A 234 -3.93 1.35 -34.23
N GLY A 235 -4.75 0.35 -33.89
CA GLY A 235 -5.52 -0.46 -34.84
C GLY A 235 -4.68 -1.44 -35.66
N ALA A 236 -3.44 -1.72 -35.25
CA ALA A 236 -2.54 -2.65 -35.95
C ALA A 236 -2.81 -4.11 -35.59
N TYR A 237 -3.49 -4.38 -34.47
CA TYR A 237 -3.86 -5.74 -34.08
C TYR A 237 -5.06 -6.26 -34.87
N LYS A 238 -4.92 -7.44 -35.48
CA LYS A 238 -5.99 -8.12 -36.22
C LYS A 238 -6.60 -9.24 -35.36
N LYS A 239 -7.92 -9.17 -35.13
CA LYS A 239 -8.67 -10.23 -34.44
C LYS A 239 -8.42 -11.61 -35.08
N GLY A 240 -8.23 -12.63 -34.24
CA GLY A 240 -7.92 -14.00 -34.65
C GLY A 240 -6.43 -14.29 -34.87
N SER A 241 -5.56 -13.27 -34.82
CA SER A 241 -4.12 -13.46 -34.98
C SER A 241 -3.45 -14.06 -33.73
N ASN A 242 -3.99 -13.78 -32.53
CA ASN A 242 -3.53 -14.36 -31.29
C ASN A 242 -4.72 -14.59 -30.34
N LYS A 243 -5.01 -15.87 -30.05
CA LYS A 243 -6.13 -16.25 -29.18
C LYS A 243 -6.04 -15.66 -27.78
N ASN A 244 -4.83 -15.49 -27.23
CA ASN A 244 -4.65 -14.93 -25.89
C ASN A 244 -4.95 -13.43 -25.87
N ILE A 245 -4.52 -12.69 -26.91
CA ILE A 245 -4.82 -11.26 -27.03
C ILE A 245 -6.33 -11.07 -27.28
N ASP A 246 -6.93 -11.89 -28.14
CA ASP A 246 -8.38 -11.85 -28.35
C ASP A 246 -9.16 -12.09 -27.05
N TYR A 247 -8.72 -13.07 -26.25
CA TYR A 247 -9.31 -13.35 -24.93
C TYR A 247 -9.15 -12.16 -23.98
N ALA A 248 -7.94 -11.60 -23.89
CA ALA A 248 -7.67 -10.45 -23.04
C ALA A 248 -8.52 -9.24 -23.44
N ILE A 249 -8.63 -8.93 -24.74
CA ILE A 249 -9.52 -7.87 -25.26
C ILE A 249 -10.98 -8.14 -24.87
N SER A 250 -11.44 -9.39 -24.88
CA SER A 250 -12.82 -9.72 -24.54
C SER A 250 -13.15 -9.54 -23.05
N LYS A 251 -12.14 -9.57 -22.16
CA LYS A 251 -12.33 -9.52 -20.70
C LYS A 251 -11.84 -8.23 -20.05
N ILE A 252 -10.99 -7.45 -20.72
CA ILE A 252 -10.29 -6.30 -20.12
C ILE A 252 -11.23 -5.23 -19.54
N GLU A 253 -12.38 -4.97 -20.16
CA GLU A 253 -13.36 -4.00 -19.64
C GLU A 253 -13.92 -4.45 -18.30
N LYS A 254 -14.42 -5.70 -18.21
CA LYS A 254 -14.92 -6.29 -16.96
C LYS A 254 -13.84 -6.33 -15.88
N VAL A 255 -12.60 -6.67 -16.24
CA VAL A 255 -11.45 -6.67 -15.32
C VAL A 255 -11.18 -5.26 -14.77
N ASN A 256 -11.14 -4.24 -15.63
CA ASN A 256 -10.91 -2.86 -15.17
C ASN A 256 -12.08 -2.34 -14.33
N ASP A 257 -13.32 -2.73 -14.63
CA ASP A 257 -14.48 -2.36 -13.83
C ASP A 257 -14.42 -3.00 -12.43
N PHE A 258 -14.00 -4.25 -12.33
CA PHE A 258 -13.75 -4.91 -11.05
C PHE A 258 -12.67 -4.24 -10.21
N LEU A 259 -11.60 -3.74 -10.86
CA LEU A 259 -10.47 -3.10 -10.16
C LEU A 259 -10.76 -1.65 -9.74
N LYS A 260 -11.81 -1.02 -10.28
CA LYS A 260 -12.24 0.32 -9.87
C LYS A 260 -13.19 0.23 -8.69
N GLN A 261 -12.99 1.11 -7.72
CA GLN A 261 -13.84 1.19 -6.53
C GLN A 261 -14.04 2.64 -6.11
N LYS A 262 -15.31 3.03 -5.91
CA LYS A 262 -15.64 4.34 -5.32
C LYS A 262 -15.32 4.36 -3.82
N VAL A 263 -15.01 5.54 -3.29
CA VAL A 263 -14.48 5.74 -1.94
C VAL A 263 -15.46 5.32 -0.84
N GLU A 264 -16.75 5.49 -1.11
CA GLU A 264 -17.88 5.19 -0.24
C GLU A 264 -18.36 3.73 -0.34
N VAL A 265 -17.94 3.01 -1.39
CA VAL A 265 -18.35 1.62 -1.62
C VAL A 265 -17.43 0.69 -0.86
N LYS A 266 -18.01 -0.33 -0.24
CA LYS A 266 -17.32 -1.38 0.49
C LYS A 266 -17.78 -2.74 -0.04
N PHE A 267 -16.81 -3.62 -0.21
CA PHE A 267 -17.05 -5.03 -0.48
C PHE A 267 -16.43 -5.86 0.64
N ASP A 268 -17.10 -6.94 1.03
CA ASP A 268 -16.46 -8.00 1.79
C ASP A 268 -15.74 -9.01 0.88
N ILE A 269 -15.09 -9.99 1.51
CA ILE A 269 -14.28 -10.97 0.78
C ILE A 269 -15.12 -11.91 -0.08
N GLN A 270 -16.35 -12.24 0.34
CA GLN A 270 -17.23 -13.14 -0.40
C GLN A 270 -17.82 -12.42 -1.61
N GLU A 271 -18.28 -11.18 -1.43
CA GLU A 271 -18.73 -10.31 -2.52
C GLU A 271 -17.61 -10.09 -3.55
N SER A 272 -16.39 -9.79 -3.08
CA SER A 272 -15.24 -9.58 -3.97
C SER A 272 -14.88 -10.83 -4.76
N LEU A 273 -14.95 -12.01 -4.13
CA LEU A 273 -14.68 -13.29 -4.81
C LEU A 273 -15.77 -13.61 -5.83
N GLN A 274 -17.04 -13.39 -5.49
CA GLN A 274 -18.16 -13.62 -6.40
C GLN A 274 -18.05 -12.74 -7.66
N LEU A 275 -17.80 -11.44 -7.48
CA LEU A 275 -17.58 -10.53 -8.61
C LEU A 275 -16.39 -10.93 -9.47
N LEU A 276 -15.32 -11.45 -8.86
CA LEU A 276 -14.15 -11.96 -9.60
C LEU A 276 -14.52 -13.18 -10.46
N LYS A 277 -15.32 -14.11 -9.94
CA LYS A 277 -15.79 -15.30 -10.68
C LYS A 277 -16.65 -14.93 -11.88
N GLU A 278 -17.58 -14.00 -11.70
CA GLU A 278 -18.52 -13.55 -12.74
C GLU A 278 -17.81 -12.99 -13.98
N ILE A 279 -16.59 -12.45 -13.85
CA ILE A 279 -15.79 -12.01 -14.99
C ILE A 279 -15.49 -13.16 -15.96
N PHE A 280 -15.21 -14.36 -15.43
CA PHE A 280 -14.67 -15.50 -16.16
C PHE A 280 -15.70 -16.61 -16.41
N GLU A 281 -16.72 -16.73 -15.56
CA GLU A 281 -17.76 -17.76 -15.69
C GLU A 281 -18.86 -17.40 -16.72
N ASP A 282 -18.99 -16.13 -17.10
CA ASP A 282 -19.88 -15.71 -18.17
C ASP A 282 -19.35 -16.18 -19.55
N ASN A 283 -19.95 -17.26 -20.05
CA ASN A 283 -19.95 -17.73 -21.44
C ASN A 283 -21.25 -17.34 -22.15
#